data_AF-A0A924WBZ2-F1
#
_entry.id   AF-A0A924WBZ2-F1
#
_cell.length_a   1.000
_cell.length_b   1.000
_cell.length_c   1.000
_cell.angle_alpha   90.00
_cell.angle_beta   90.00
_cell.angle_gamma   90.00
#
_symmetry.space_group_name_H-M   'P 1'
#
loop_
_entity.id
_entity.type
_entity.pdbx_description
1 polymer ?
#
loop_
_entity_poly.entity_id
_entity_poly.type
_entity_poly.pdbx_seq_one_letter_code
_entity_poly.pdbx_strand_id
1 'polypeptide(L)'
;MANKRAFPSPISILMLVIILAAICTWLLPAGQYSKLSLSAGKAFIVTAPSSEMQLPLTQKTLDSLGIGIPVQKFIDGDIRKPVSIPGTYQKLEKNQQGFIEVLEAPIKGIMESIDIILFILIIGGFMYVFNETG
;
A
#
# COMPACT_ATOMS: atom_id res chain seq x y z
N MET A 1 37.13 -31.79 5.25
CA MET A 1 36.93 -30.91 4.07
C MET A 1 35.71 -30.05 4.34
N ALA A 2 35.90 -28.75 4.61
CA ALA A 2 34.79 -27.87 4.94
C ALA A 2 34.01 -27.54 3.66
N ASN A 3 32.74 -27.98 3.60
CA ASN A 3 31.83 -27.65 2.51
C ASN A 3 31.66 -26.12 2.46
N LYS A 4 32.23 -25.49 1.43
CA LYS A 4 31.97 -24.08 1.10
C LYS A 4 30.50 -23.97 0.70
N ARG A 5 29.62 -23.64 1.65
CA ARG A 5 28.23 -23.28 1.33
C ARG A 5 28.29 -22.06 0.42
N ALA A 6 28.01 -22.26 -0.87
CA ALA A 6 27.88 -21.16 -1.81
C ALA A 6 26.78 -20.23 -1.30
N PHE A 7 27.07 -18.93 -1.23
CA PHE A 7 26.07 -17.95 -0.87
C PHE A 7 24.93 -18.03 -1.91
N PRO A 8 23.66 -18.15 -1.50
CA PRO A 8 22.56 -18.28 -2.44
C PRO A 8 22.50 -17.05 -3.37
N SER A 9 22.10 -17.26 -4.62
CA SER A 9 21.97 -16.17 -5.59
C SER A 9 20.93 -15.14 -5.10
N PRO A 10 21.04 -13.85 -5.47
CA PRO A 10 20.05 -12.83 -5.10
C PRO A 10 18.61 -13.22 -5.44
N ILE A 11 18.41 -13.89 -6.58
CA ILE A 11 17.09 -14.38 -7.03
C ILE A 11 16.57 -15.46 -6.07
N SER A 12 17.43 -16.39 -5.65
CA SER A 12 17.06 -17.43 -4.68
C SER A 12 16.70 -16.84 -3.32
N ILE A 13 17.43 -15.81 -2.87
CA ILE A 13 17.13 -15.08 -1.63
C ILE A 13 15.78 -14.39 -1.74
N LEU A 14 15.52 -13.67 -2.85
CA LEU A 14 14.24 -12.99 -3.08
C LEU A 14 13.07 -13.97 -3.09
N MET A 15 13.20 -15.10 -3.78
CA MET A 15 12.19 -16.15 -3.82
C MET A 15 11.90 -16.72 -2.42
N LEU A 16 12.95 -16.96 -1.62
CA LEU A 16 12.80 -17.43 -0.25
C LEU A 16 12.08 -16.41 0.64
N VAL A 17 12.38 -15.12 0.49
CA VAL A 17 11.66 -14.04 1.20
C VAL A 17 10.18 -13.98 0.81
N ILE A 18 9.85 -14.14 -0.48
CA ILE A 18 8.46 -14.16 -0.96
C ILE A 18 7.69 -15.34 -0.35
N ILE A 19 8.28 -16.54 -0.33
CA ILE A 19 7.67 -17.73 0.27
C ILE A 19 7.44 -17.53 1.77
N LEU A 20 8.43 -16.98 2.48
CA LEU A 20 8.30 -16.68 3.91
C LEU A 20 7.20 -15.64 4.17
N ALA A 21 7.17 -14.56 3.38
CA ALA A 21 6.14 -13.53 3.48
C ALA A 21 4.73 -14.10 3.24
N ALA A 22 4.57 -14.97 2.24
CA ALA A 22 3.31 -15.64 1.95
C ALA A 22 2.84 -16.50 3.14
N ILE A 23 3.74 -17.29 3.76
CA ILE A 23 3.43 -18.06 4.96
C ILE A 23 3.02 -17.13 6.12
N CYS A 24 3.69 -15.99 6.28
CA CYS A 24 3.33 -14.99 7.30
C CYS A 24 1.92 -14.41 7.08
N THR A 25 1.43 -14.25 5.83
CA THR A 25 0.05 -13.80 5.57
C THR A 25 -1.01 -14.79 6.08
N TRP A 26 -0.65 -16.06 6.25
CA TRP A 26 -1.55 -17.06 6.84
C TRP A 26 -1.62 -16.96 8.36
N LEU A 27 -0.57 -16.44 9.01
CA LEU A 27 -0.55 -16.29 10.46
C LEU A 27 -1.15 -14.95 10.91
N LEU A 28 -0.93 -13.88 10.13
CA LEU A 28 -1.30 -12.52 10.50
C LEU A 28 -2.38 -11.98 9.56
N PRO A 29 -3.65 -11.88 10.01
CA PRO A 29 -4.70 -11.24 9.21
C PRO A 29 -4.44 -9.74 9.10
N ALA A 30 -4.75 -9.17 7.95
CA ALA A 30 -4.72 -7.72 7.77
C ALA A 30 -5.78 -7.06 8.65
N GLY A 31 -5.45 -5.89 9.20
CA GLY A 31 -6.39 -5.03 9.90
C GLY A 31 -6.37 -3.63 9.29
N GLN A 32 -7.51 -2.96 9.28
CA GLN A 32 -7.60 -1.55 8.91
C GLN A 32 -8.49 -0.79 9.89
N TYR A 33 -8.27 0.51 9.95
CA TYR A 33 -9.12 1.45 10.65
C TYR A 33 -10.14 2.04 9.68
N SER A 34 -11.34 2.35 10.18
CA SER A 34 -12.31 3.11 9.39
C SER A 34 -11.76 4.49 9.08
N LYS A 35 -11.96 4.94 7.85
CA LYS A 35 -11.40 6.20 7.36
C LYS A 35 -12.51 7.22 7.16
N LEU A 36 -12.26 8.45 7.57
CA LEU A 36 -13.14 9.58 7.38
C LEU A 36 -12.64 10.41 6.20
N SER A 37 -13.46 10.55 5.17
CA SER A 37 -13.17 11.37 3.99
C SER A 37 -14.21 12.48 3.82
N LEU A 38 -13.79 13.60 3.24
CA LEU A 38 -14.67 14.73 2.96
C LEU A 38 -15.16 14.65 1.51
N SER A 39 -16.48 14.51 1.31
CA SER A 39 -17.07 14.54 -0.03
C SER A 39 -17.63 15.92 -0.32
N ALA A 40 -17.00 16.61 -1.29
CA ALA A 40 -17.46 17.83 -1.94
C ALA A 40 -18.09 18.91 -1.01
N GLY A 41 -17.53 19.09 0.19
CA GLY A 41 -17.83 20.22 1.07
C GLY A 41 -19.16 20.18 1.83
N LYS A 42 -19.88 19.04 1.91
CA LYS A 42 -21.18 18.98 2.63
C LYS A 42 -21.35 17.81 3.61
N ALA A 43 -20.55 16.74 3.55
CA ALA A 43 -20.67 15.61 4.47
C ALA A 43 -19.33 14.88 4.71
N PHE A 44 -19.17 14.30 5.91
CA PHE A 44 -18.14 13.32 6.19
C PHE A 44 -18.63 11.93 5.76
N ILE A 45 -17.91 11.28 4.86
CA ILE A 45 -18.15 9.87 4.53
C ILE A 45 -17.19 9.05 5.38
N VAL A 46 -17.75 8.26 6.29
CA VAL A 46 -16.98 7.23 6.97
C VAL A 46 -16.95 6.01 6.06
N THR A 47 -15.79 5.75 5.47
CA THR A 47 -15.50 4.51 4.76
C THR A 47 -15.17 3.45 5.81
N ALA A 48 -16.20 2.72 6.23
CA ALA A 48 -16.10 1.49 7.01
C ALA A 48 -16.23 0.29 6.05
N PRO A 49 -15.64 -0.89 6.36
CA PRO A 49 -15.66 -2.06 5.47
C PRO A 49 -17.05 -2.67 5.22
N SER A 50 -18.12 -2.22 5.91
CA SER A 50 -19.46 -2.81 5.82
C SER A 50 -20.59 -1.83 5.48
N SER A 51 -20.36 -0.51 5.43
CA SER A 51 -21.35 0.47 4.95
C SER A 51 -20.76 1.89 4.92
N GLU A 52 -21.01 2.64 3.87
CA GLU A 52 -20.71 4.08 3.80
C GLU A 52 -21.79 4.87 4.55
N MET A 53 -21.52 5.23 5.81
CA MET A 53 -22.43 6.08 6.57
C MET A 53 -22.04 7.55 6.38
N GLN A 54 -22.97 8.34 5.85
CA GLN A 54 -22.82 9.79 5.73
C GLN A 54 -23.14 10.43 7.08
N LEU A 55 -22.13 11.03 7.71
CA LEU A 55 -22.31 11.76 8.97
C LEU A 55 -22.36 13.28 8.69
N PRO A 56 -23.19 14.02 9.45
CA PRO A 56 -23.27 15.47 9.32
C PRO A 56 -21.93 16.10 9.67
N LEU A 57 -21.52 17.12 8.90
CA LEU A 57 -20.27 17.84 9.07
C LEU A 57 -20.26 18.69 10.35
N THR A 58 -20.06 18.08 11.52
CA THR A 58 -20.11 18.78 12.81
C THR A 58 -18.91 18.50 13.71
N GLN A 59 -18.50 19.48 14.51
CA GLN A 59 -17.42 19.30 15.48
C GLN A 59 -17.77 18.22 16.50
N LYS A 60 -19.06 18.17 16.91
CA LYS A 60 -19.59 17.14 17.82
C LYS A 60 -19.43 15.72 17.30
N THR A 61 -19.53 15.51 15.98
CA THR A 61 -19.26 14.18 15.38
C THR A 61 -17.77 13.82 15.41
N LEU A 62 -16.85 14.79 15.25
CA LEU A 62 -15.41 14.53 15.35
C LEU A 62 -14.98 14.28 16.81
N ASP A 63 -15.52 15.04 17.75
CA ASP A 63 -15.22 14.90 19.18
C ASP A 63 -15.71 13.55 19.72
N SER A 64 -16.89 13.09 19.28
CA SER A 64 -17.45 11.76 19.61
C SER A 64 -16.62 10.61 19.02
N LEU A 65 -15.98 10.84 17.86
CA LEU A 65 -15.09 9.87 17.21
C LEU A 65 -13.65 9.91 17.76
N GLY A 66 -13.38 10.73 18.79
CA GLY A 66 -12.05 10.88 19.38
C GLY A 66 -11.03 11.59 18.49
N ILE A 67 -11.50 12.35 17.49
CA ILE A 67 -10.66 13.09 16.54
C ILE A 67 -10.56 14.53 17.02
N GLY A 68 -9.43 14.87 17.66
CA GLY A 68 -9.13 16.23 18.14
C GLY A 68 -8.78 17.25 17.04
N ILE A 69 -9.28 17.06 15.82
CA ILE A 69 -9.00 17.94 14.67
C ILE A 69 -10.22 18.83 14.45
N PRO A 70 -10.06 20.17 14.39
CA PRO A 70 -11.17 21.07 14.13
C PRO A 70 -11.71 20.89 12.71
N VAL A 71 -13.04 20.92 12.55
CA VAL A 71 -13.73 20.78 11.25
C VAL A 71 -13.22 21.79 10.21
N GLN A 72 -12.83 22.99 10.64
CA GLN A 72 -12.29 24.03 9.76
C GLN A 72 -11.09 23.55 8.93
N LYS A 73 -10.18 22.76 9.50
CA LYS A 73 -9.01 22.23 8.77
C LYS A 73 -9.37 21.28 7.61
N PHE A 74 -10.57 20.70 7.63
CA PHE A 74 -11.08 19.92 6.52
C PHE A 74 -11.71 20.81 5.44
N ILE A 75 -12.35 21.92 5.83
CA ILE A 75 -12.99 22.90 4.92
C ILE A 75 -11.94 23.78 4.23
N ASP A 76 -10.95 24.25 4.99
CA ASP A 76 -9.84 25.08 4.52
C ASP A 76 -8.90 24.31 3.58
N GLY A 77 -9.02 22.98 3.58
CA GLY A 77 -8.30 22.11 2.67
C GLY A 77 -6.89 21.76 3.12
N ASP A 78 -6.56 21.97 4.40
CA ASP A 78 -5.33 21.47 5.02
C ASP A 78 -5.33 19.94 5.08
N ILE A 79 -6.51 19.33 5.27
CA ILE A 79 -6.68 17.87 5.31
C ILE A 79 -7.36 17.40 4.02
N ARG A 80 -6.54 16.98 3.05
CA ARG A 80 -7.01 16.40 1.76
C ARG A 80 -7.07 14.88 1.77
N LYS A 81 -6.33 14.23 2.69
CA LYS A 81 -6.25 12.77 2.79
C LYS A 81 -7.26 12.24 3.81
N PRO A 82 -7.81 11.03 3.61
CA PRO A 82 -8.71 10.41 4.58
C PRO A 82 -8.00 10.19 5.92
N VAL A 83 -8.71 10.48 7.02
CA VAL A 83 -8.18 10.37 8.39
C VAL A 83 -8.69 9.10 9.05
N SER A 84 -7.80 8.33 9.67
CA SER A 84 -8.18 7.10 10.39
C SER A 84 -8.86 7.43 11.73
N ILE A 85 -9.98 6.75 12.01
CA ILE A 85 -10.77 6.95 13.22
C ILE A 85 -10.20 6.07 14.35
N PRO A 86 -9.79 6.65 15.50
CA PRO A 86 -9.30 5.89 16.65
C PRO A 86 -10.32 4.86 17.15
N GLY A 87 -9.85 3.70 17.65
CA GLY A 87 -10.72 2.66 18.22
C GLY A 87 -11.55 1.83 17.23
N THR A 88 -11.56 2.19 15.94
CA THR A 88 -12.31 1.47 14.89
C THR A 88 -11.49 0.37 14.20
N TYR A 89 -10.53 -0.23 14.90
CA TYR A 89 -9.71 -1.31 14.34
C TYR A 89 -10.60 -2.52 14.04
N GLN A 90 -10.65 -2.91 12.77
CA GLN A 90 -11.36 -4.12 12.34
C GLN A 90 -10.39 -5.01 11.57
N LYS A 91 -10.39 -6.30 11.91
CA LYS A 91 -9.70 -7.32 11.11
C LYS A 91 -10.47 -7.46 9.80
N LEU A 92 -9.78 -7.32 8.67
CA LEU A 92 -10.41 -7.60 7.39
C LEU A 92 -10.55 -9.11 7.20
N GLU A 93 -11.42 -9.46 6.25
CA GLU A 93 -11.44 -10.81 5.72
C GLU A 93 -10.04 -11.20 5.25
N LYS A 94 -9.65 -12.40 5.63
CA LYS A 94 -8.28 -12.89 5.48
C LYS A 94 -8.04 -13.23 4.00
N ASN A 95 -7.55 -12.26 3.23
CA ASN A 95 -7.09 -12.50 1.87
C ASN A 95 -5.67 -13.09 1.91
N GLN A 96 -5.61 -14.40 2.11
CA GLN A 96 -4.37 -15.17 2.15
C GLN A 96 -3.77 -15.22 0.76
N GLN A 97 -2.47 -14.97 0.62
CA GLN A 97 -1.81 -15.15 -0.67
C GLN A 97 -1.98 -16.61 -1.10
N GLY A 98 -2.69 -16.84 -2.21
CA GLY A 98 -2.95 -18.16 -2.75
C GLY A 98 -1.69 -18.77 -3.37
N PHE A 99 -1.65 -20.10 -3.53
CA PHE A 99 -0.49 -20.77 -4.15
C PHE A 99 -0.17 -20.22 -5.56
N ILE A 100 -1.21 -20.00 -6.37
CA ILE A 100 -1.07 -19.41 -7.72
C ILE A 100 -0.56 -17.98 -7.63
N GLU A 101 -1.08 -17.18 -6.70
CA GLU A 101 -0.69 -15.79 -6.52
C GLU A 101 0.76 -15.63 -6.03
N VAL A 102 1.29 -16.59 -5.28
CA VAL A 102 2.72 -16.65 -4.91
C VAL A 102 3.60 -16.87 -6.14
N LEU A 103 3.18 -17.75 -7.06
CA LEU A 103 3.89 -18.00 -8.31
C LEU A 103 3.78 -16.84 -9.30
N GLU A 104 2.65 -16.10 -9.28
CA GLU A 104 2.44 -14.93 -10.13
C GLU A 104 3.15 -13.67 -9.60
N ALA A 105 3.40 -13.57 -8.29
CA ALA A 105 4.00 -12.40 -7.66
C ALA A 105 5.31 -11.91 -8.34
N PRO A 106 6.27 -12.78 -8.74
CA PRO A 106 7.44 -12.35 -9.51
C PRO A 106 7.09 -11.73 -10.87
N ILE A 107 6.13 -12.29 -11.59
CA ILE A 107 5.68 -11.78 -12.90
C ILE A 107 5.05 -10.40 -12.72
N LYS A 108 4.19 -10.25 -11.71
CA LYS A 108 3.58 -8.97 -11.36
C LYS A 108 4.61 -7.91 -10.97
N GLY A 109 5.64 -8.29 -10.22
CA GLY A 109 6.74 -7.39 -9.88
C GLY A 109 7.53 -6.92 -11.11
N ILE A 110 7.73 -7.80 -12.10
CA ILE A 110 8.34 -7.40 -13.38
C ILE A 110 7.42 -6.41 -14.10
N MET A 111 6.12 -6.67 -14.17
CA MET A 111 5.15 -5.77 -14.83
C MET A 111 5.16 -4.36 -14.22
N GLU A 112 5.18 -4.26 -12.90
CA GLU A 112 5.26 -2.97 -12.19
C GLU A 112 6.62 -2.27 -12.40
N SER A 113 7.66 -3.04 -12.71
CA SER A 113 9.00 -2.52 -13.01
C SER A 113 9.21 -2.15 -14.48
N ILE A 114 8.25 -2.40 -15.38
CA ILE A 114 8.40 -2.16 -16.83
C ILE A 114 8.76 -0.71 -17.11
N ASP A 115 8.10 0.25 -16.45
CA ASP A 115 8.34 1.68 -16.67
C ASP A 115 9.78 2.08 -16.31
N ILE A 116 10.33 1.49 -15.25
CA ILE A 116 11.72 1.71 -14.82
C ILE A 116 12.69 1.08 -15.83
N ILE A 117 12.41 -0.15 -16.29
CA ILE A 117 13.26 -0.84 -17.27
C ILE A 117 13.30 -0.06 -18.59
N LEU A 118 12.15 0.41 -19.07
CA LEU A 118 12.04 1.22 -20.28
C LEU A 118 12.84 2.53 -20.13
N PHE A 119 12.73 3.20 -18.98
CA PHE A 119 13.50 4.40 -18.70
C PHE A 119 15.02 4.17 -18.72
N ILE A 120 15.49 3.09 -18.07
CA ILE A 120 16.91 2.71 -18.08
C ILE A 120 17.38 2.38 -19.51
N LEU A 121 16.55 1.70 -20.31
CA LEU A 121 16.87 1.36 -21.69
C LEU A 121 16.98 2.61 -22.56
N ILE A 122 16.08 3.57 -22.40
CA ILE A 122 16.13 4.86 -23.09
C ILE A 122 17.40 5.63 -22.71
N ILE A 123 17.70 5.76 -21.40
CA ILE A 123 18.95 6.41 -20.95
C ILE A 123 20.17 5.69 -21.49
N GLY A 124 20.20 4.36 -21.43
CA GLY A 124 21.29 3.55 -21.97
C GLY A 124 21.49 3.77 -23.47
N GLY A 125 20.39 3.88 -24.22
CA GLY A 125 20.43 4.20 -25.65
C GLY A 125 20.98 5.60 -25.93
N PHE A 126 20.53 6.61 -25.19
CA PHE A 126 21.08 7.97 -25.30
C PHE A 126 22.55 8.03 -24.92
N MET A 127 22.95 7.39 -23.81
CA MET A 127 24.35 7.33 -23.38
C MET A 127 25.22 6.60 -24.40
N TYR A 128 24.70 5.54 -25.04
CA TYR A 128 25.41 4.84 -26.10
C TYR A 128 25.65 5.74 -27.32
N VAL A 129 24.60 6.43 -27.81
CA VAL A 129 24.74 7.38 -28.91
C VAL A 129 25.71 8.50 -28.54
N PHE A 130 25.56 9.06 -27.34
CA PHE A 130 26.44 10.12 -26.84
C PHE A 130 27.91 9.68 -26.83
N ASN A 131 28.20 8.48 -26.29
CA ASN A 131 29.56 7.94 -26.26
C ASN A 131 30.14 7.68 -27.65
N GLU A 132 29.32 7.29 -28.62
CA GLU A 132 29.75 7.16 -30.03
C GLU A 132 29.97 8.53 -30.70
N THR A 133 29.22 9.55 -30.29
CA THR A 133 29.30 10.90 -30.88
C THR A 133 30.29 11.85 -30.19
N GLY A 134 30.78 11.50 -28.98
CA GLY A 134 31.72 12.29 -28.18
C GLY A 134 31.16 12.75 -26.84
#